data_AF-A0A4Q1CDZ0-F1
#
_entry.id   AF-A0A4Q1CDZ0-F1
#
_cell.length_a   1.000
_cell.length_b   1.000
_cell.length_c   1.000
_cell.angle_alpha   90.00
_cell.angle_beta   90.00
_cell.angle_gamma   90.00
#
_symmetry.space_group_name_H-M   'P 1'
#
loop_
_entity.id
_entity.type
_entity.pdbx_description
1 polymer ?
#
loop_
_entity_poly.entity_id
_entity_poly.type
_entity_poly.pdbx_seq_one_letter_code
_entity_poly.pdbx_strand_id
1 'polypeptide(L)'
;MIILSLLFFAIAAACSAVMDRVENEPAFYKSVFRYNDAKYWLKTESWKHAKRFFGWKADAWHIAKSVMVIFCALTALTYVPVVGWFADLCIYGLVWNITFNLMYNRLFKQ
;
A
#
# COMPACT_ATOMS: atom_id res chain seq x y z
N MET A 1 -6.35 -19.49 -9.78
CA MET A 1 -5.97 -18.18 -10.35
C MET A 1 -6.70 -17.03 -9.66
N ILE A 2 -8.03 -17.09 -9.52
CA ILE A 2 -8.85 -16.05 -8.86
C ILE A 2 -8.39 -15.69 -7.43
N ILE A 3 -8.05 -16.70 -6.61
CA ILE A 3 -7.56 -16.46 -5.24
C ILE A 3 -6.24 -15.69 -5.25
N LEU A 4 -5.37 -15.94 -6.23
CA LEU A 4 -4.06 -15.28 -6.34
C LEU A 4 -4.22 -13.80 -6.73
N SER A 5 -5.08 -13.50 -7.71
CA SER A 5 -5.30 -12.12 -8.15
C SER A 5 -5.93 -11.25 -7.05
N LEU A 6 -6.87 -11.80 -6.28
CA LEU A 6 -7.46 -11.12 -5.11
C LEU A 6 -6.45 -10.96 -3.97
N LEU A 7 -5.62 -11.98 -3.70
CA LEU A 7 -4.56 -11.89 -2.71
C LEU A 7 -3.54 -10.79 -3.07
N PHE A 8 -3.10 -10.75 -4.32
CA PHE A 8 -2.19 -9.69 -4.80
C PHE A 8 -2.84 -8.32 -4.67
N PHE A 9 -4.14 -8.20 -4.97
CA PHE A 9 -4.84 -6.93 -4.85
C PHE A 9 -4.99 -6.48 -3.39
N ALA A 10 -5.22 -7.42 -2.48
CA ALA A 10 -5.23 -7.16 -1.04
C ALA A 10 -3.85 -6.69 -0.54
N ILE A 11 -2.75 -7.30 -1.00
CA ILE A 11 -1.40 -6.86 -0.65
C ILE A 11 -1.14 -5.44 -1.20
N ALA A 12 -1.57 -5.14 -2.42
CA ALA A 12 -1.47 -3.79 -2.97
C ALA A 12 -2.24 -2.77 -2.10
N ALA A 13 -3.46 -3.09 -1.67
CA ALA A 13 -4.23 -2.25 -0.76
C ALA A 13 -3.54 -2.04 0.60
N ALA A 14 -2.88 -3.08 1.14
CA ALA A 14 -2.08 -2.97 2.35
C ALA A 14 -0.87 -2.03 2.17
N CYS A 15 -0.18 -2.10 1.03
CA CYS A 15 0.89 -1.16 0.70
C CYS A 15 0.39 0.29 0.59
N SER A 16 -0.79 0.50 -0.01
CA SER A 16 -1.43 1.81 -0.03
C SER A 16 -1.70 2.33 1.39
N ALA A 17 -2.16 1.47 2.31
CA ALA A 17 -2.36 1.85 3.70
C ALA A 17 -1.05 2.22 4.42
N VAL A 18 0.07 1.57 4.09
CA VAL A 18 1.40 1.97 4.59
C VAL A 18 1.74 3.37 4.07
N MET A 19 1.58 3.61 2.76
CA MET A 19 1.89 4.92 2.16
C MET A 19 1.16 6.06 2.85
N ASP A 20 -0.15 5.93 3.08
CA ASP A 20 -0.96 6.96 3.73
C ASP A 20 -0.53 7.19 5.18
N ARG A 21 -0.14 6.12 5.90
CA ARG A 21 0.33 6.23 7.28
C ARG A 21 1.68 6.92 7.40
N VAL A 22 2.50 6.87 6.37
CA VAL A 22 3.84 7.47 6.40
C VAL A 22 3.94 8.76 5.59
N GLU A 23 2.84 9.23 5.00
CA GLU A 23 2.84 10.38 4.10
C GLU A 23 3.05 11.72 4.82
N ASN A 24 2.46 11.89 5.99
CA ASN A 24 2.50 13.15 6.73
C ASN A 24 2.65 12.93 8.24
N GLU A 25 3.11 13.96 8.94
CA GLU A 25 3.36 13.92 10.39
C GLU A 25 2.12 13.47 11.19
N PRO A 26 0.90 14.04 10.98
CA PRO A 26 -0.27 13.59 11.73
C PRO A 26 -0.59 12.11 11.56
N ALA A 27 -0.50 11.56 10.35
CA ALA A 27 -0.76 10.16 10.07
C ALA A 27 0.33 9.26 10.68
N PHE A 28 1.59 9.68 10.56
CA PHE A 28 2.77 8.97 11.05
C PHE A 28 2.78 8.87 12.58
N TYR A 29 2.60 9.98 13.29
CA TYR A 29 2.62 9.99 14.76
C TYR A 29 1.40 9.31 15.40
N LYS A 30 0.28 9.18 14.66
CA LYS A 30 -0.89 8.37 15.03
C LYS A 30 -0.83 6.93 14.53
N SER A 31 0.36 6.45 14.16
CA SER A 31 0.55 5.11 13.64
C SER A 31 1.54 4.27 14.44
N VAL A 32 1.53 2.96 14.19
CA VAL A 32 2.56 2.03 14.68
C VAL A 32 3.97 2.41 14.23
N PHE A 33 4.11 3.13 13.13
CA PHE A 33 5.41 3.54 12.59
C PHE A 33 6.05 4.71 13.35
N ARG A 34 5.33 5.35 14.28
CA ARG A 34 5.82 6.51 15.05
C ARG A 34 7.11 6.26 15.83
N TYR A 35 7.40 4.99 16.13
CA TYR A 35 8.59 4.56 16.86
C TYR A 35 9.79 4.26 15.94
N ASN A 36 9.58 4.30 14.63
CA ASN A 36 10.64 4.06 13.65
C ASN A 36 11.34 5.36 13.25
N ASP A 37 12.51 5.25 12.60
CA ASP A 37 13.28 6.42 12.15
C ASP A 37 12.50 7.26 11.12
N ALA A 38 12.17 8.49 11.51
CA ALA A 38 11.46 9.44 10.65
C ALA A 38 12.23 9.76 9.36
N LYS A 39 13.57 9.70 9.36
CA LYS A 39 14.38 9.95 8.15
C LYS A 39 14.22 8.89 7.08
N TYR A 40 13.66 7.72 7.42
CA TYR A 40 13.33 6.68 6.45
C TYR A 40 11.81 6.49 6.28
N TRP A 41 11.06 6.53 7.38
CA TRP A 41 9.63 6.24 7.36
C TRP A 41 8.79 7.45 6.98
N LEU A 42 8.95 8.60 7.62
CA LEU A 42 8.12 9.78 7.36
C LEU A 42 8.51 10.45 6.04
N LYS A 43 7.61 10.44 5.04
CA LYS A 43 7.83 10.96 3.68
C LYS A 43 8.40 12.37 3.64
N THR A 44 7.88 13.29 4.46
CA THR A 44 8.32 14.70 4.48
C THR A 44 9.78 14.84 4.90
N GLU A 45 10.25 13.98 5.81
CA GLU A 45 11.63 13.95 6.26
C GLU A 45 12.53 13.09 5.37
N SER A 46 12.06 11.90 5.01
CA SER A 46 12.82 10.98 4.16
C SER A 46 13.11 11.57 2.79
N TRP A 47 12.26 12.43 2.25
CA TRP A 47 12.53 13.08 0.96
C TRP A 47 13.73 14.02 0.95
N LYS A 48 14.14 14.52 2.13
CA LYS A 48 15.32 15.36 2.32
C LYS A 48 16.60 14.52 2.47
N HIS A 49 16.49 13.30 2.98
CA HIS A 49 17.63 12.47 3.41
C HIS A 49 17.83 11.17 2.63
N ALA A 50 16.81 10.69 1.92
CA ALA A 50 16.82 9.38 1.28
C ALA A 50 17.86 9.32 0.16
N LYS A 51 18.56 8.18 0.11
CA LYS A 51 19.46 7.86 -1.00
C LYS A 51 18.65 7.78 -2.30
N ARG A 52 19.18 8.39 -3.35
CA ARG A 52 18.54 8.42 -4.67
C ARG A 52 19.25 7.47 -5.63
N PHE A 53 18.47 6.71 -6.38
CA PHE A 53 18.92 5.86 -7.47
C PHE A 53 18.12 6.24 -8.72
N PHE A 54 18.78 6.82 -9.73
CA PHE A 54 18.11 7.27 -10.96
C PHE A 54 16.86 8.15 -10.71
N GLY A 55 16.92 9.02 -9.70
CA GLY A 55 15.80 9.90 -9.31
C GLY A 55 14.76 9.25 -8.37
N TRP A 56 14.77 7.93 -8.20
CA TRP A 56 13.95 7.22 -7.23
C TRP A 56 14.56 7.29 -5.82
N LYS A 57 13.74 7.54 -4.79
CA LYS A 57 14.18 7.65 -3.40
C LYS A 57 13.99 6.32 -2.67
N ALA A 58 15.04 5.85 -2.00
CA ALA A 58 15.00 4.66 -1.18
C ALA A 58 14.42 4.96 0.22
N ASP A 59 13.12 5.29 0.27
CA ASP A 59 12.36 5.53 1.50
C ASP A 59 11.16 4.58 1.61
N ALA A 60 10.58 4.48 2.81
CA ALA A 60 9.47 3.56 3.07
C ALA A 60 8.26 3.81 2.16
N TRP A 61 7.98 5.07 1.83
CA TRP A 61 6.84 5.45 0.99
C TRP A 61 7.04 5.00 -0.47
N HIS A 62 8.22 5.22 -1.05
CA HIS A 62 8.55 4.80 -2.40
C HIS A 62 8.68 3.29 -2.55
N ILE A 63 9.22 2.61 -1.52
CA ILE A 63 9.26 1.15 -1.50
C ILE A 63 7.84 0.58 -1.44
N ALA A 64 6.99 1.07 -0.54
CA ALA A 64 5.59 0.65 -0.46
C ALA A 64 4.85 0.90 -1.79
N LYS A 65 5.07 2.06 -2.43
CA LYS A 65 4.50 2.37 -3.75
C LYS A 65 4.98 1.41 -4.83
N SER A 66 6.27 1.10 -4.87
CA SER A 66 6.85 0.21 -5.88
C SER A 66 6.31 -1.21 -5.73
N VAL A 67 6.23 -1.69 -4.48
CA VAL A 67 5.62 -2.99 -4.14
C VAL A 67 4.14 -3.02 -4.51
N MET A 68 3.38 -1.95 -4.20
CA MET A 68 1.98 -1.82 -4.59
C MET A 68 1.79 -1.98 -6.11
N VAL A 69 2.60 -1.28 -6.92
CA VAL A 69 2.52 -1.34 -8.39
C VAL A 69 2.83 -2.74 -8.91
N ILE A 70 3.85 -3.42 -8.36
CA ILE A 70 4.17 -4.81 -8.71
C ILE A 70 2.97 -5.72 -8.46
N PHE A 71 2.33 -5.61 -7.29
CA PHE A 71 1.17 -6.42 -6.97
C PHE A 71 -0.06 -6.07 -7.81
N CYS A 72 -0.29 -4.80 -8.16
CA CYS A 72 -1.32 -4.43 -9.13
C CYS A 72 -1.08 -5.07 -10.51
N ALA A 73 0.17 -5.08 -10.98
CA ALA A 73 0.52 -5.73 -12.24
C ALA A 73 0.30 -7.25 -12.17
N LEU A 74 0.71 -7.90 -11.07
CA LEU A 74 0.47 -9.32 -10.85
C LEU A 74 -1.03 -9.65 -10.77
N THR A 75 -1.83 -8.78 -10.14
CA THR A 75 -3.30 -8.91 -10.16
C THR A 75 -3.83 -8.90 -11.58
N ALA A 76 -3.40 -7.95 -12.42
CA ALA A 76 -3.84 -7.86 -13.82
C ALA A 76 -3.42 -9.10 -14.63
N LEU A 77 -2.20 -9.61 -14.44
CA LEU A 77 -1.69 -10.79 -15.14
C LEU A 77 -2.37 -12.10 -14.72
N THR A 78 -2.89 -12.17 -13.50
CA THR A 78 -3.51 -13.39 -12.95
C THR A 78 -5.04 -13.32 -12.89
N TYR A 79 -5.62 -12.20 -13.28
CA TYR A 79 -7.06 -11.99 -13.32
C TYR A 79 -7.71 -12.94 -14.33
N VAL A 80 -8.74 -13.63 -13.86
CA VAL A 80 -9.65 -14.44 -14.67
C VAL A 80 -11.07 -14.03 -14.29
N PRO A 81 -11.94 -13.70 -15.26
CA PRO A 81 -13.33 -13.34 -14.97
C PRO A 81 -14.03 -14.42 -14.13
N VAL A 82 -14.72 -14.01 -13.07
CA VAL A 82 -15.34 -14.94 -12.11
C VAL A 82 -16.84 -15.05 -12.34
N VAL A 83 -17.55 -13.94 -12.20
CA VAL A 83 -19.02 -13.88 -12.26
C VAL A 83 -19.49 -12.94 -13.37
N GLY A 84 -18.67 -11.95 -13.72
CA GLY A 84 -18.93 -10.98 -14.77
C GLY A 84 -18.26 -9.65 -14.43
N TRP A 85 -17.93 -8.85 -15.44
CA TRP A 85 -17.08 -7.66 -15.28
C TRP A 85 -17.55 -6.70 -14.17
N PHE A 86 -18.86 -6.49 -14.03
CA PHE A 86 -19.43 -5.59 -13.00
C PHE A 86 -19.37 -6.19 -11.60
N ALA A 87 -19.73 -7.48 -11.46
CA ALA A 87 -19.67 -8.17 -10.17
C ALA A 87 -18.21 -8.29 -9.69
N ASP A 88 -17.29 -8.59 -10.61
CA ASP A 88 -15.86 -8.65 -10.33
C ASP A 88 -15.36 -7.28 -9.88
N LEU A 89 -15.72 -6.18 -10.55
CA LEU A 89 -15.36 -4.82 -10.12
C LEU A 89 -15.80 -4.54 -8.67
N CYS A 90 -17.02 -4.94 -8.31
CA CYS A 90 -17.52 -4.82 -6.93
C CYS A 90 -16.70 -5.66 -5.94
N ILE A 91 -16.36 -6.91 -6.29
CA ILE A 91 -15.53 -7.78 -5.44
C ILE A 91 -14.15 -7.18 -5.21
N TYR A 92 -13.47 -6.72 -6.26
CA TYR A 92 -12.15 -6.09 -6.13
C TYR A 92 -12.24 -4.78 -5.33
N GLY A 93 -13.27 -3.97 -5.56
CA GLY A 93 -13.54 -2.77 -4.78
C GLY A 93 -13.76 -3.07 -3.29
N LEU A 94 -14.49 -4.14 -2.96
CA LEU A 94 -14.69 -4.58 -1.58
C LEU A 94 -13.38 -5.05 -0.95
N VAL A 95 -12.61 -5.90 -1.64
CA VAL A 95 -11.31 -6.39 -1.15
C VAL A 95 -10.37 -5.22 -0.87
N TRP A 96 -10.25 -4.27 -1.79
CA TRP A 96 -9.42 -3.08 -1.59
C TRP A 96 -9.84 -2.31 -0.34
N ASN A 97 -11.12 -1.94 -0.24
CA ASN A 97 -11.61 -1.11 0.86
C ASN A 97 -11.54 -1.81 2.20
N ILE A 98 -11.89 -3.10 2.28
CA ILE A 98 -11.84 -3.88 3.51
C ILE A 98 -10.39 -4.02 3.97
N THR A 99 -9.49 -4.43 3.08
CA THR A 99 -8.07 -4.59 3.43
C THR A 99 -7.43 -3.27 3.81
N PHE A 100 -7.64 -2.21 3.01
CA PHE A 100 -7.13 -0.88 3.32
C PHE A 100 -7.65 -0.40 4.68
N ASN A 101 -8.96 -0.51 4.94
CA ASN A 101 -9.55 -0.06 6.20
C ASN A 101 -9.05 -0.86 7.41
N LEU A 102 -8.91 -2.19 7.26
CA LEU A 102 -8.33 -3.05 8.29
C LEU A 102 -6.90 -2.62 8.62
N MET A 103 -6.05 -2.49 7.60
CA MET A 103 -4.66 -2.12 7.78
C MET A 103 -4.55 -0.70 8.33
N TYR A 104 -5.19 0.27 7.68
CA TYR A 104 -5.09 1.68 8.01
C TYR A 104 -5.73 2.01 9.36
N ASN A 105 -6.98 1.63 9.62
CA ASN A 105 -7.74 2.08 10.79
C ASN A 105 -7.65 1.16 12.00
N ARG A 106 -7.34 -0.14 11.83
CA ARG A 106 -7.26 -1.09 12.94
C ARG A 106 -5.84 -1.47 13.28
N LEU A 107 -5.03 -1.89 12.30
CA LEU A 107 -3.70 -2.44 12.58
C LEU A 107 -2.63 -1.36 12.72
N PHE A 108 -2.63 -0.36 11.85
CA PHE A 108 -1.62 0.68 11.86
C PHE A 108 -1.95 1.85 12.75
N LYS A 109 -3.19 2.03 13.20
CA LYS A 109 -3.58 3.14 14.08
C LYS A 109 -3.18 2.86 15.53
N GLN A 110 -2.66 3.87 16.22
CA GLN A 110 -2.31 3.84 17.65
C GLN A 110 -2.92 5.04 18.38
#